data_AF-A0A2E9RSI8-F1
#
_entry.id   AF-A0A2E9RSI8-F1
#
_cell.length_a   1.000
_cell.length_b   1.000
_cell.length_c   1.000
_cell.angle_alpha   90.00
_cell.angle_beta   90.00
_cell.angle_gamma   90.00
#
_symmetry.space_group_name_H-M   'P 1'
#
loop_
_entity.id
_entity.type
_entity.pdbx_description
1 polymer ?
#
loop_
_entity_poly.entity_id
_entity_poly.type
_entity_poly.pdbx_seq_one_letter_code
_entity_poly.pdbx_strand_id
1 'polypeptide(L)'
;MNINEKREVHPRRLLCCIAIGTMIWLSPTPVGLDATAWQCFAVFAATIVALLVKPMPMGSSVLCGLVVLAAGNVLGETSKESLAVALSGYGDTTTWLVVSAFLLGSAMVRSGLGRRIAL
;
A
#
# COMPACT_ATOMS: atom_id res chain seq x y z
N MET A 1 -8.45 -34.55 3.53
CA MET A 1 -7.84 -33.24 3.77
C MET A 1 -8.32 -32.31 2.65
N ASN A 2 -9.34 -31.52 2.93
CA ASN A 2 -10.13 -30.80 1.93
C ASN A 2 -9.40 -29.49 1.56
N ILE A 3 -8.83 -29.46 0.35
CA ILE A 3 -7.92 -28.40 -0.16
C ILE A 3 -8.63 -27.08 -0.55
N ASN A 4 -9.83 -26.80 -0.01
CA ASN A 4 -10.70 -25.70 -0.45
C ASN A 4 -11.04 -24.67 0.64
N GLU A 5 -10.20 -24.56 1.66
CA GLU A 5 -10.42 -23.63 2.77
C GLU A 5 -9.70 -22.29 2.50
N LYS A 6 -10.50 -21.24 2.20
CA LYS A 6 -10.14 -19.81 2.08
C LYS A 6 -9.19 -19.42 0.94
N ARG A 7 -9.73 -19.22 -0.27
CA ARG A 7 -9.13 -18.26 -1.22
C ARG A 7 -9.35 -16.83 -0.72
N GLU A 8 -8.46 -16.33 0.16
CA GLU A 8 -8.45 -14.91 0.57
C GLU A 8 -8.04 -13.97 -0.57
N VAL A 9 -7.52 -14.54 -1.66
CA VAL A 9 -7.10 -13.84 -2.87
C VAL A 9 -8.13 -14.11 -3.96
N HIS A 10 -8.80 -13.06 -4.44
CA HIS A 10 -9.75 -13.17 -5.53
C HIS A 10 -9.02 -12.92 -6.86
N PRO A 11 -8.58 -13.96 -7.60
CA PRO A 11 -7.66 -13.80 -8.73
C PRO A 11 -8.26 -12.94 -9.85
N ARG A 12 -9.58 -13.00 -10.05
CA ARG A 12 -10.30 -12.16 -11.03
C ARG A 12 -10.23 -10.67 -10.68
N ARG A 13 -10.32 -10.33 -9.39
CA ARG A 13 -10.23 -8.95 -8.89
C ARG A 13 -8.80 -8.43 -8.94
N LEU A 14 -7.84 -9.29 -8.62
CA LEU A 14 -6.42 -9.00 -8.75
C LEU A 14 -6.07 -8.66 -10.22
N LEU A 15 -6.55 -9.48 -11.16
CA LEU A 15 -6.33 -9.26 -12.59
C LEU A 15 -6.94 -7.92 -13.06
N CYS A 16 -8.13 -7.55 -12.58
CA CYS A 16 -8.72 -6.23 -12.87
C CYS A 16 -7.85 -5.08 -12.35
N CYS A 17 -7.33 -5.17 -11.12
CA CYS A 17 -6.49 -4.11 -10.56
C CYS A 17 -5.17 -3.96 -11.33
N ILE A 18 -4.55 -5.10 -11.69
CA ILE A 18 -3.34 -5.12 -12.51
C ILE A 18 -3.65 -4.54 -13.90
N ALA A 19 -4.73 -4.95 -14.54
CA ALA A 19 -5.12 -4.45 -15.87
C ALA A 19 -5.32 -2.93 -15.87
N ILE A 20 -5.96 -2.37 -14.84
CA ILE A 20 -6.14 -0.90 -14.71
C ILE A 20 -4.79 -0.21 -14.54
N GLY A 21 -3.92 -0.72 -13.67
CA GLY A 21 -2.58 -0.16 -13.48
C GLY A 21 -1.72 -0.22 -14.74
N THR A 22 -1.74 -1.34 -15.47
CA THR A 22 -1.03 -1.51 -16.73
C THR A 22 -1.59 -0.62 -17.83
N MET A 23 -2.92 -0.41 -17.89
CA MET A 23 -3.53 0.51 -18.85
C MET A 23 -3.11 1.97 -18.62
N ILE A 24 -3.02 2.40 -17.36
CA ILE A 24 -2.56 3.75 -17.02
C ILE A 24 -1.06 3.88 -17.30
N TRP A 25 -0.27 2.84 -17.04
CA TRP A 25 1.17 2.82 -17.33
C TRP A 25 1.47 2.89 -18.83
N LEU A 26 0.72 2.17 -19.67
CA LEU A 26 0.89 2.21 -21.13
C LEU A 26 0.36 3.50 -21.78
N SER A 27 -0.43 4.31 -21.06
CA SER A 27 -0.93 5.58 -21.58
C SER A 27 0.23 6.56 -21.74
N PRO A 28 0.39 7.18 -22.93
CA PRO A 28 1.46 8.15 -23.16
C PRO A 28 1.29 9.34 -22.21
N THR A 29 2.43 9.85 -21.75
CA THR A 29 2.49 11.01 -20.86
C THR A 29 1.83 12.23 -21.50
N PRO A 30 0.97 12.95 -20.76
CA PRO A 30 0.45 14.23 -21.23
C PRO A 30 1.59 15.24 -21.37
N VAL A 31 1.52 16.06 -22.42
CA VAL A 31 2.55 17.05 -22.77
C VAL A 31 2.72 18.05 -21.61
N GLY A 32 3.94 18.19 -21.10
CA GLY A 32 4.27 19.09 -19.99
C GLY A 32 4.44 18.42 -18.62
N LEU A 33 4.30 17.09 -18.54
CA LEU A 33 4.53 16.33 -17.31
C LEU A 33 5.76 15.43 -17.41
N ASP A 34 6.54 15.37 -16.34
CA ASP A 34 7.69 14.48 -16.24
C ASP A 34 7.27 13.00 -16.29
N ALA A 35 8.04 12.18 -17.01
CA ALA A 35 7.71 10.76 -17.21
C ALA A 35 7.71 9.97 -15.90
N THR A 36 8.60 10.32 -14.99
CA THR A 36 8.73 9.74 -13.66
C THR A 36 7.49 10.02 -12.80
N ALA A 37 6.99 11.26 -12.85
CA ALA A 37 5.80 11.68 -12.12
C ALA A 37 4.53 10.96 -12.61
N TRP A 38 4.41 10.72 -13.92
CA TRP A 38 3.28 9.98 -14.50
C TRP A 38 3.26 8.52 -14.06
N GLN A 39 4.42 7.87 -14.04
CA GLN A 39 4.56 6.49 -13.55
C GLN A 39 4.26 6.39 -12.04
N CYS A 40 4.71 7.37 -11.23
CA CYS A 40 4.34 7.45 -9.81
C CYS A 40 2.83 7.51 -9.64
N PHE A 41 2.17 8.38 -10.41
CA PHE A 41 0.73 8.54 -10.40
C PHE A 41 0.02 7.24 -10.81
N ALA A 42 0.51 6.55 -11.84
CA ALA A 42 -0.05 5.28 -12.30
C ALA A 42 -0.04 4.21 -11.18
N VAL A 43 1.08 4.05 -10.47
CA VAL A 43 1.17 3.08 -9.37
C VAL A 43 0.34 3.50 -8.17
N PHE A 44 0.30 4.80 -7.86
CA PHE A 44 -0.53 5.32 -6.78
C PHE A 44 -2.02 5.08 -7.04
N ALA A 45 -2.51 5.44 -8.23
CA ALA A 45 -3.89 5.21 -8.64
C ALA A 45 -4.25 3.71 -8.64
N ALA A 46 -3.36 2.85 -9.17
CA ALA A 46 -3.53 1.40 -9.13
C ALA A 46 -3.62 0.87 -7.69
N THR A 47 -2.82 1.42 -6.77
CA THR A 47 -2.84 1.06 -5.35
C THR A 47 -4.15 1.48 -4.68
N ILE A 48 -4.66 2.68 -4.96
CA ILE A 48 -5.98 3.13 -4.45
C ILE A 48 -7.09 2.22 -4.94
N VAL A 49 -7.11 1.87 -6.23
CA VAL A 49 -8.08 0.92 -6.78
C VAL A 49 -7.98 -0.44 -6.11
N ALA A 50 -6.76 -0.95 -5.87
CA ALA A 50 -6.54 -2.20 -5.15
C ALA A 50 -7.09 -2.13 -3.71
N LEU A 51 -6.92 -1.01 -3.01
CA LEU A 51 -7.46 -0.80 -1.66
C LEU A 51 -8.99 -0.73 -1.63
N LEU A 52 -9.63 -0.21 -2.69
CA LEU A 52 -11.09 -0.16 -2.83
C LEU A 52 -11.68 -1.53 -3.17
N VAL A 53 -11.10 -2.22 -4.16
CA VAL A 53 -11.58 -3.53 -4.64
C VAL A 53 -11.30 -4.65 -3.63
N LYS A 54 -10.33 -4.45 -2.72
CA LYS A 54 -9.88 -5.42 -1.71
C LYS A 54 -9.70 -6.82 -2.30
N PRO A 55 -8.82 -7.00 -3.30
CA PRO A 55 -8.59 -8.31 -3.90
C PRO A 55 -7.88 -9.28 -2.95
N MET A 56 -7.17 -8.74 -1.95
CA MET A 56 -6.35 -9.43 -0.96
C MET A 56 -6.27 -8.59 0.34
N PRO A 57 -5.65 -9.07 1.43
CA PRO A 57 -5.46 -8.30 2.65
C PRO A 57 -4.85 -6.91 2.38
N MET A 58 -5.28 -5.90 3.14
CA MET A 58 -4.87 -4.51 2.90
C MET A 58 -3.34 -4.34 2.92
N GLY A 59 -2.66 -4.98 3.88
CA GLY A 59 -1.19 -4.93 3.97
C GLY A 59 -0.50 -5.51 2.74
N SER A 60 -0.92 -6.69 2.28
CA SER A 60 -0.36 -7.34 1.08
C SER A 60 -0.57 -6.51 -0.19
N SER A 61 -1.71 -5.81 -0.30
CA SER A 61 -2.00 -4.94 -1.44
C SER A 61 -1.03 -3.77 -1.55
N VAL A 62 -0.73 -3.14 -0.41
CA VAL A 62 0.23 -2.03 -0.35
C VAL A 62 1.65 -2.53 -0.62
N LEU A 63 2.05 -3.69 -0.08
CA LEU A 63 3.36 -4.29 -0.35
C LEU A 63 3.54 -4.66 -1.82
N CYS A 64 2.52 -5.18 -2.49
CA CYS A 64 2.57 -5.42 -3.93
C CYS A 64 2.76 -4.12 -4.72
N GLY A 65 2.05 -3.05 -4.35
CA GLY A 65 2.25 -1.72 -4.95
C GLY A 65 3.70 -1.23 -4.79
N LEU A 66 4.29 -1.44 -3.62
CA LEU A 66 5.69 -1.10 -3.33
C LEU A 66 6.67 -1.88 -4.22
N VAL A 67 6.43 -3.18 -4.41
CA VAL A 67 7.24 -4.03 -5.30
C VAL A 67 7.13 -3.55 -6.75
N VAL A 68 5.93 -3.18 -7.20
CA VAL A 68 5.72 -2.63 -8.56
C VAL A 68 6.44 -1.29 -8.73
N LEU A 69 6.39 -0.40 -7.73
CA LEU A 69 7.15 0.85 -7.71
C LEU A 69 8.66 0.61 -7.82
N ALA A 70 9.19 -0.31 -7.00
CA ALA A 70 10.61 -0.64 -7.00
C ALA A 70 11.06 -1.32 -8.29
N ALA A 71 10.26 -2.23 -8.85
CA ALA A 71 10.53 -2.89 -10.13
C ALA A 71 10.44 -1.93 -11.32
N GLY A 72 9.59 -0.90 -11.21
CA GLY A 72 9.43 0.14 -12.21
C GLY A 72 10.54 1.20 -12.21
N ASN A 73 11.49 1.15 -11.27
CA ASN A 73 12.54 2.18 -11.07
C ASN A 73 11.98 3.62 -11.10
N VAL A 74 10.79 3.79 -10.54
CA VAL A 74 10.03 5.03 -10.69
C VAL A 74 10.60 6.15 -9.81
N LEU A 75 11.32 5.82 -8.74
CA LEU A 75 11.81 6.81 -7.78
C LEU A 75 13.35 6.87 -7.69
N GLY A 76 14.08 6.18 -8.57
CA GLY A 76 15.54 6.19 -8.59
C GLY A 76 16.13 5.34 -9.73
N GLU A 77 17.40 5.53 -10.06
CA GLU A 77 18.07 4.83 -11.18
C GLU A 77 18.23 3.32 -10.91
N THR A 78 18.21 2.92 -9.64
CA THR A 78 18.34 1.52 -9.21
C THR A 78 17.15 1.10 -8.33
N SER A 79 16.69 -0.14 -8.47
CA SER A 79 15.52 -0.67 -7.75
C SER A 79 15.68 -0.64 -6.23
N LYS A 80 16.92 -0.67 -5.72
CA LYS A 80 17.22 -0.49 -4.30
C LYS A 80 16.96 0.93 -3.81
N GLU A 81 17.32 1.95 -4.59
CA GLU A 81 17.09 3.35 -4.22
C GLU A 81 15.62 3.68 -4.27
N SER A 82 14.92 3.25 -5.32
CA SER A 82 13.47 3.42 -5.42
C SER A 82 12.73 2.77 -4.24
N LEU A 83 13.18 1.61 -3.77
CA LEU A 83 12.63 0.96 -2.60
C LEU A 83 12.97 1.69 -1.30
N ALA A 84 14.20 2.19 -1.16
CA ALA A 84 14.63 2.95 0.01
C ALA A 84 13.84 4.25 0.16
N VAL A 85 13.65 4.98 -0.94
CA VAL A 85 12.81 6.20 -0.99
C VAL A 85 11.38 5.86 -0.63
N ALA A 86 10.81 4.79 -1.18
CA ALA A 86 9.43 4.40 -0.87
C ALA A 86 9.26 3.90 0.58
N LEU A 87 10.27 3.26 1.17
CA LEU A 87 10.28 2.83 2.58
C LEU A 87 10.52 3.99 3.54
N SER A 88 11.11 5.11 3.10
CA SER A 88 11.38 6.26 3.97
C SER A 88 10.11 6.79 4.66
N GLY A 89 8.95 6.70 4.00
CA GLY A 89 7.66 7.09 4.57
C GLY A 89 7.19 6.21 5.74
N TYR A 90 7.66 4.96 5.85
CA TYR A 90 7.39 4.10 7.00
C TYR A 90 8.19 4.52 8.25
N GLY A 91 9.27 5.27 8.06
CA GLY A 91 10.09 5.83 9.13
C GLY A 91 9.62 7.22 9.60
N ASP A 92 8.56 7.78 9.02
CA ASP A 92 8.12 9.14 9.35
C ASP A 92 7.64 9.24 10.80
N THR A 93 8.05 10.31 11.49
CA THR A 93 7.73 10.52 12.91
C THR A 93 6.22 10.62 13.12
N THR A 94 5.49 11.23 12.20
CA THR A 94 4.03 11.37 12.28
C THR A 94 3.34 10.00 12.26
N THR A 95 3.80 9.10 11.37
CA THR A 95 3.28 7.72 11.28
C THR A 95 3.52 6.97 12.60
N TRP A 96 4.71 7.09 13.18
CA TRP A 96 5.05 6.45 14.46
C TRP A 96 4.32 7.05 15.67
N LEU A 97 4.02 8.35 15.66
CA LEU A 97 3.18 8.98 16.68
C LEU A 97 1.77 8.37 16.69
N VAL A 98 1.18 8.17 15.51
CA VAL A 98 -0.13 7.52 15.37
C VAL A 98 -0.08 6.07 15.88
N VAL A 99 0.94 5.29 15.49
CA VAL A 99 1.13 3.91 15.96
C VAL A 99 1.27 3.86 17.48
N SER A 100 2.07 4.75 18.06
CA SER A 100 2.28 4.83 19.51
C SER A 100 0.99 5.13 20.28
N ALA A 101 0.16 6.04 19.76
CA ALA A 101 -1.15 6.34 20.35
C ALA A 101 -2.08 5.11 20.36
N PHE A 102 -2.13 4.35 19.26
CA PHE A 102 -2.92 3.12 19.19
C PHE A 102 -2.39 2.02 20.12
N LEU A 103 -1.07 1.88 20.23
CA LEU A 103 -0.44 0.92 21.14
C LEU A 103 -0.73 1.26 22.61
N LEU A 104 -0.60 2.53 23.00
CA LEU A 104 -0.95 3.02 24.33
C LEU A 104 -2.45 2.83 24.62
N GLY A 105 -3.32 3.18 23.66
CA GLY A 105 -4.75 2.93 23.75
C GLY A 105 -5.07 1.45 23.99
N SER A 106 -4.47 0.57 23.21
CA SER A 106 -4.64 -0.89 23.34
C SER A 106 -4.14 -1.41 24.69
N ALA A 107 -3.01 -0.87 25.18
CA ALA A 107 -2.47 -1.21 26.50
C ALA A 107 -3.39 -0.75 27.64
N MET A 108 -3.97 0.45 27.55
CA MET A 108 -4.93 0.98 28.52
C MET A 108 -6.24 0.20 28.56
N VAL A 109 -6.72 -0.26 27.40
CA VAL A 109 -7.90 -1.14 27.31
C VAL A 109 -7.60 -2.47 27.98
N ARG A 110 -6.42 -3.06 27.72
CA ARG A 110 -6.03 -4.36 28.29
C ARG A 110 -5.75 -4.30 29.81
N SER A 111 -5.23 -3.18 30.32
CA SER A 111 -5.00 -2.98 31.75
C SER A 111 -6.26 -2.61 32.53
N GLY A 112 -7.38 -2.34 31.84
CA GLY A 112 -8.63 -1.90 32.46
C GLY A 112 -8.59 -0.48 33.01
N LEU A 113 -7.47 0.25 32.85
CA LEU A 113 -7.32 1.62 33.33
C LEU A 113 -8.39 2.53 32.73
N GLY A 114 -8.63 2.41 31.42
CA GLY A 114 -9.66 3.17 30.70
C GLY A 114 -11.07 2.97 31.27
N ARG A 115 -11.38 1.77 31.78
CA ARG A 115 -12.67 1.49 32.43
C ARG A 115 -12.77 2.12 33.82
N ARG A 116 -11.65 2.21 34.56
CA ARG A 116 -11.61 2.80 35.91
C ARG A 116 -11.75 4.32 35.91
N ILE A 117 -11.30 5.00 34.84
CA ILE A 117 -11.40 6.46 34.68
C ILE A 117 -12.67 6.93 33.95
N ALA A 118 -13.44 6.01 33.37
CA ALA A 118 -14.67 6.32 32.64
C ALA A 118 -15.95 6.25 33.51
N LEU A 119 -15.83 5.79 34.75
CA LEU A 119 -16.85 5.83 35.80
C LEU A 119 -16.69 7.11 36.62
#